data_AF-A0A7C9AJI1-F1
#
_entry.id   AF-A0A7C9AJI1-F1
#
_cell.length_a   1.000
_cell.length_b   1.000
_cell.length_c   1.000
_cell.angle_alpha   90.00
_cell.angle_beta   90.00
_cell.angle_gamma   90.00
#
_symmetry.space_group_name_H-M   'P 1'
#
loop_
_entity.id
_entity.type
_entity.pdbx_description
1 polymer ?
#
loop_
_entity_poly.entity_id
_entity_poly.type
_entity_poly.pdbx_seq_one_letter_code
_entity_poly.pdbx_strand_id
1 'polypeptide(L)'
;MSSYKCAINLPSIAEAQERESTNTVDHPLLAKKPSIGHQLKQHEDHPDPQKTHLTLAINEARSITTIALPLILTGLLLYSRSMISMLFLGQIGELALAGGSLAMGFANITGYSILSGLAMGMEPICGQAFGAKRYKLLGLVLQRTVLLLLLASIPISFLWINMKKILLFCRQDRDISQEAQSYILLTLPDLIAQSLLHPIRIYLRAQSV
;
A
#
# COMPACT_ATOMS: atom_id res chain seq x y z
N MET A 1 11.25 -10.32 52.48
CA MET A 1 10.77 -11.69 52.22
C MET A 1 9.50 -11.60 51.40
N SER A 2 9.50 -12.28 50.26
CA SER A 2 8.47 -12.42 49.21
C SER A 2 6.98 -12.31 49.63
N SER A 3 6.15 -11.58 48.85
CA SER A 3 5.16 -12.20 47.94
C SER A 3 4.01 -11.27 47.47
N TYR A 4 4.03 -10.97 46.16
CA TYR A 4 2.93 -10.90 45.16
C TYR A 4 1.54 -10.29 45.48
N LYS A 5 1.17 -9.20 44.78
CA LYS A 5 0.28 -9.21 43.59
C LYS A 5 0.01 -7.79 43.00
N CYS A 6 0.40 -7.64 41.73
CA CYS A 6 -0.32 -7.04 40.59
C CYS A 6 -1.33 -5.89 40.82
N ALA A 7 -0.98 -4.68 40.36
CA ALA A 7 -1.89 -3.73 39.69
C ALA A 7 -1.05 -2.58 39.08
N ILE A 8 -0.42 -2.86 37.94
CA ILE A 8 0.22 -1.80 37.14
C ILE A 8 -0.90 -1.01 36.45
N ASN A 9 -0.83 0.30 36.66
CA ASN A 9 -1.60 1.37 36.05
C ASN A 9 -1.82 1.17 34.54
N LEU A 10 -3.05 0.83 34.14
CA LEU A 10 -3.62 1.14 32.82
C LEU A 10 -5.16 1.11 32.88
N PRO A 11 -5.79 2.28 32.80
CA PRO A 11 -6.99 2.48 31.97
C PRO A 11 -6.89 3.85 31.24
N SER A 12 -7.59 4.23 30.17
CA SER A 12 -8.59 3.64 29.30
C SER A 12 -8.73 4.63 28.13
N ILE A 13 -8.52 4.21 26.88
CA ILE A 13 -8.68 5.05 25.67
C ILE A 13 -10.14 4.93 25.17
N ALA A 14 -11.11 5.18 26.06
CA ALA A 14 -12.53 4.90 25.76
C ALA A 14 -13.52 6.04 26.09
N GLU A 15 -13.07 7.25 26.46
CA GLU A 15 -14.00 8.30 26.96
C GLU A 15 -13.93 9.66 26.24
N ALA A 16 -13.35 9.77 25.05
CA ALA A 16 -13.22 11.06 24.36
C ALA A 16 -14.26 11.34 23.25
N GLN A 17 -15.30 10.50 23.07
CA GLN A 17 -16.14 10.55 21.85
C GLN A 17 -17.62 10.96 22.04
N GLU A 18 -18.07 11.44 23.21
CA GLU A 18 -19.52 11.60 23.46
C GLU A 18 -19.99 12.93 24.08
N ARG A 19 -19.34 14.08 23.81
CA ARG A 19 -19.73 15.35 24.47
C ARG A 19 -19.63 16.65 23.67
N GLU A 20 -20.09 16.70 22.41
CA GLU A 20 -20.35 18.03 21.81
C GLU A 20 -21.45 18.02 20.74
N SER A 21 -22.68 17.68 21.15
CA SER A 21 -23.87 17.95 20.34
C SER A 21 -25.10 18.13 21.23
N THR A 22 -25.30 19.32 21.81
CA THR A 22 -26.65 19.87 22.07
C THR A 22 -26.61 21.33 22.54
N ASN A 23 -27.53 22.12 21.97
CA ASN A 23 -28.12 23.40 22.44
C ASN A 23 -27.60 24.73 21.85
N THR A 24 -28.25 25.07 20.74
CA THR A 24 -28.73 26.38 20.26
C THR A 24 -29.24 27.35 21.33
N VAL A 25 -29.02 28.68 21.17
CA VAL A 25 -30.00 29.81 21.14
C VAL A 25 -29.31 31.12 20.65
N ASP A 26 -30.08 31.93 19.92
CA ASP A 26 -29.81 33.00 18.93
C ASP A 26 -29.35 34.44 19.35
N HIS A 27 -28.53 35.07 18.48
CA HIS A 27 -28.49 36.49 17.92
C HIS A 27 -28.56 37.78 18.82
N PRO A 28 -28.37 39.06 18.35
CA PRO A 28 -27.92 39.60 17.03
C PRO A 28 -27.03 40.91 16.98
N LEU A 29 -26.50 41.26 15.78
CA LEU A 29 -26.55 42.57 15.06
C LEU A 29 -25.25 43.11 14.39
N LEU A 30 -25.34 43.21 13.05
CA LEU A 30 -25.00 44.35 12.15
C LEU A 30 -23.55 44.82 11.90
N ALA A 31 -23.07 44.54 10.68
CA ALA A 31 -22.58 45.60 9.78
C ALA A 31 -22.82 45.24 8.30
N LYS A 32 -23.83 45.87 7.71
CA LYS A 32 -24.17 45.87 6.28
C LYS A 32 -23.48 47.07 5.62
N LYS A 33 -23.00 46.93 4.37
CA LYS A 33 -23.13 48.02 3.38
C LYS A 33 -23.36 47.48 1.95
N PRO A 34 -24.24 48.11 1.14
CA PRO A 34 -24.88 47.57 -0.08
C PRO A 34 -24.25 48.17 -1.36
N SER A 35 -24.53 47.74 -2.61
CA SER A 35 -25.79 47.90 -3.38
C SER A 35 -25.58 47.34 -4.80
N ILE A 36 -26.42 46.43 -5.31
CA ILE A 36 -27.56 46.64 -6.25
C ILE A 36 -27.25 46.29 -7.73
N GLY A 37 -28.09 45.42 -8.30
CA GLY A 37 -28.21 45.04 -9.72
C GLY A 37 -27.74 43.60 -9.95
N HIS A 38 -28.56 42.58 -10.23
CA HIS A 38 -29.78 42.53 -11.03
C HIS A 38 -30.64 41.32 -10.61
N GLN A 39 -31.94 41.45 -10.87
CA GLN A 39 -33.07 40.60 -10.51
C GLN A 39 -32.97 39.09 -10.84
N LEU A 40 -33.57 38.33 -9.91
CA LEU A 40 -34.28 37.05 -10.04
C LEU A 40 -34.40 36.43 -11.44
N LYS A 41 -34.00 35.15 -11.50
CA LYS A 41 -34.91 34.11 -11.99
C LYS A 41 -34.85 32.91 -11.04
N GLN A 42 -35.83 32.86 -10.14
CA GLN A 42 -36.23 31.66 -9.42
C GLN A 42 -36.54 30.58 -10.47
N HIS A 43 -35.79 29.48 -10.44
CA HIS A 43 -36.36 28.19 -10.78
C HIS A 43 -36.25 27.36 -9.49
N GLU A 44 -37.37 27.26 -8.78
CA GLU A 44 -37.56 26.20 -7.80
C GLU A 44 -37.40 24.86 -8.54
N ASP A 45 -36.28 24.18 -8.31
CA ASP A 45 -36.21 22.74 -8.43
C ASP A 45 -35.83 22.22 -7.05
N HIS A 46 -36.79 21.63 -6.37
CA HIS A 46 -36.60 20.97 -5.08
C HIS A 46 -35.67 19.77 -5.32
N PRO A 47 -34.39 19.78 -4.93
CA PRO A 47 -33.55 18.62 -5.17
C PRO A 47 -33.84 17.62 -4.05
N ASP A 48 -34.48 16.53 -4.42
CA ASP A 48 -34.51 15.28 -3.65
C ASP A 48 -33.15 15.08 -2.96
N PRO A 49 -33.09 14.97 -1.61
CA PRO A 49 -31.83 14.73 -0.91
C PRO A 49 -31.13 13.44 -1.40
N GLN A 50 -31.85 12.51 -2.02
CA GLN A 50 -31.29 11.29 -2.63
C GLN A 50 -30.54 11.51 -3.96
N LYS A 51 -30.93 12.47 -4.80
CA LYS A 51 -30.30 12.67 -6.12
C LYS A 51 -28.90 13.26 -6.00
N THR A 52 -28.68 14.07 -4.96
CA THR A 52 -27.38 14.68 -4.67
C THR A 52 -26.35 13.61 -4.29
N HIS A 53 -26.68 12.66 -3.41
CA HIS A 53 -25.78 11.56 -3.04
C HIS A 53 -25.42 10.64 -4.22
N LEU A 54 -26.37 10.34 -5.11
CA LEU A 54 -26.09 9.53 -6.30
C LEU A 54 -25.18 10.26 -7.30
N THR A 55 -25.42 11.55 -7.55
CA THR A 55 -24.60 12.33 -8.48
C THR A 55 -23.17 12.53 -7.95
N LEU A 56 -23.03 12.71 -6.63
CA LEU A 56 -21.75 12.80 -5.93
C LEU A 56 -21.00 11.46 -5.98
N ALA A 57 -21.68 10.35 -5.71
CA ALA A 57 -21.13 9.00 -5.84
C ALA A 57 -20.69 8.68 -7.27
N ILE A 58 -21.43 9.10 -8.29
CA ILE A 58 -21.06 8.93 -9.70
C ILE A 58 -19.82 9.75 -10.05
N ASN A 59 -19.71 10.99 -9.56
CA ASN A 59 -18.52 11.82 -9.77
C ASN A 59 -17.28 11.24 -9.09
N GLU A 60 -17.42 10.76 -7.85
CA GLU A 60 -16.35 10.07 -7.12
C GLU A 60 -15.93 8.78 -7.83
N ALA A 61 -16.90 7.95 -8.24
CA ALA A 61 -16.65 6.73 -8.99
C ALA A 61 -15.94 7.01 -10.32
N ARG A 62 -16.30 8.08 -11.03
CA ARG A 62 -15.65 8.51 -12.27
C ARG A 62 -14.19 8.94 -12.02
N SER A 63 -13.94 9.64 -10.92
CA SER A 63 -12.58 10.02 -10.51
C SER A 63 -11.72 8.79 -10.20
N ILE A 64 -12.23 7.88 -9.36
CA ILE A 64 -11.54 6.63 -9.01
C ILE A 64 -11.28 5.79 -10.27
N THR A 65 -12.27 5.68 -11.17
CA THR A 65 -12.12 4.91 -12.43
C THR A 65 -11.01 5.48 -13.29
N THR A 66 -10.83 6.81 -13.33
CA THR A 66 -9.77 7.46 -14.11
C THR A 66 -8.37 7.10 -13.59
N ILE A 67 -8.21 6.90 -12.29
CA ILE A 67 -6.94 6.49 -11.67
C ILE A 67 -6.77 4.96 -11.70
N ALA A 68 -7.86 4.21 -11.56
CA ALA A 68 -7.85 2.75 -11.56
C ALA A 68 -7.52 2.19 -12.94
N LEU A 69 -8.02 2.80 -14.02
CA LEU A 69 -7.79 2.34 -15.40
C LEU A 69 -6.29 2.23 -15.76
N PRO A 70 -5.44 3.26 -15.57
CA PRO A 70 -4.01 3.13 -15.83
C PRO A 70 -3.33 2.15 -14.87
N LEU A 71 -3.80 2.01 -13.64
CA LEU A 71 -3.25 1.04 -12.68
C LEU A 71 -3.51 -0.41 -13.10
N ILE A 72 -4.75 -0.71 -13.52
CA ILE A 72 -5.15 -2.04 -14.03
C ILE A 72 -4.38 -2.36 -15.32
N LEU A 73 -4.29 -1.40 -16.25
CA LEU A 73 -3.54 -1.57 -17.49
C LEU A 73 -2.06 -1.87 -17.22
N THR A 74 -1.45 -1.14 -16.29
CA THR A 74 -0.07 -1.38 -15.85
C THR A 74 0.09 -2.77 -15.25
N GLY A 75 -0.84 -3.18 -14.38
CA GLY A 75 -0.85 -4.52 -13.79
C GLY A 75 -0.95 -5.61 -14.86
N LEU A 76 -1.86 -5.46 -15.82
CA LEU A 76 -2.05 -6.41 -16.92
C LEU A 76 -0.79 -6.57 -17.78
N LEU A 77 -0.12 -5.45 -18.11
CA LEU A 77 1.13 -5.47 -18.86
C LEU A 77 2.27 -6.14 -18.09
N LEU A 78 2.30 -5.98 -16.77
CA LEU A 78 3.34 -6.59 -15.93
C LEU A 78 3.11 -8.10 -15.76
N TYR A 79 1.85 -8.53 -15.61
CA TYR A 79 1.47 -9.93 -15.58
C TYR A 79 1.70 -10.62 -16.92
N SER A 80 1.35 -9.98 -18.03
CA SER A 80 1.55 -10.54 -19.37
C SER A 80 3.03 -10.77 -19.67
N ARG A 81 3.90 -9.81 -19.29
CA ARG A 81 5.36 -9.98 -19.36
C ARG A 81 5.81 -11.24 -18.63
N SER A 82 5.34 -11.43 -17.40
CA SER A 82 5.72 -12.59 -16.57
C SER A 82 5.20 -13.91 -17.16
N MET A 83 3.97 -13.91 -17.69
CA MET A 83 3.38 -15.07 -18.36
C MET A 83 4.19 -15.49 -19.59
N ILE A 84 4.59 -14.53 -20.43
CA ILE A 84 5.40 -14.79 -21.62
C ILE A 84 6.73 -15.42 -21.19
N SER A 85 7.43 -14.84 -20.20
CA SER A 85 8.68 -15.43 -19.68
C SER A 85 8.51 -16.88 -19.20
N MET A 86 7.37 -17.20 -18.56
CA MET A 86 7.06 -18.57 -18.12
C MET A 86 6.84 -19.53 -19.30
N LEU A 87 6.15 -19.08 -20.35
CA LEU A 87 5.91 -19.87 -21.55
C LEU A 87 7.22 -20.21 -22.27
N PHE A 88 8.15 -19.26 -22.37
CA PHE A 88 9.48 -19.51 -22.92
C PHE A 88 10.25 -20.54 -22.08
N LEU A 89 10.17 -20.46 -20.74
CA LEU A 89 10.75 -21.47 -19.85
C LEU A 89 10.17 -22.88 -20.10
N GLY A 90 8.86 -22.97 -20.37
CA GLY A 90 8.20 -24.22 -20.73
C GLY A 90 8.68 -24.82 -22.04
N GLN A 91 9.08 -24.00 -23.01
CA GLN A 91 9.67 -24.48 -24.28
C GLN A 91 11.12 -24.98 -24.11
N ILE A 92 11.86 -24.48 -23.11
CA ILE A 92 13.23 -24.92 -22.80
C ILE A 92 13.22 -26.29 -22.11
N GLY A 93 12.19 -26.57 -21.31
CA GLY A 93 11.94 -27.89 -20.75
C GLY A 93 11.13 -27.86 -19.45
N GLU A 94 10.58 -29.02 -19.10
CA GLU A 94 9.74 -29.18 -17.90
C GLU A 94 10.53 -28.91 -16.61
N LEU A 95 11.82 -29.27 -16.57
CA LEU A 95 12.69 -29.05 -15.42
C LEU A 95 12.91 -27.54 -15.14
N ALA A 96 13.18 -26.75 -16.17
CA ALA A 96 13.37 -25.31 -16.06
C ALA A 96 12.07 -24.60 -15.65
N LEU A 97 10.93 -25.04 -16.18
CA LEU A 97 9.61 -24.54 -15.80
C LEU A 97 9.28 -24.85 -14.34
N ALA A 98 9.52 -26.08 -13.89
CA ALA A 98 9.32 -26.50 -12.50
C ALA A 98 10.24 -25.73 -11.55
N GLY A 99 11.52 -25.60 -11.88
CA GLY A 99 12.49 -24.82 -11.08
C GLY A 99 12.13 -23.33 -11.01
N GLY A 100 11.79 -22.71 -12.15
CA GLY A 100 11.40 -21.31 -12.22
C GLY A 100 10.11 -21.01 -11.47
N SER A 101 9.09 -21.88 -11.58
CA SER A 101 7.82 -21.70 -10.84
C SER A 101 8.02 -21.83 -9.33
N LEU A 102 8.83 -22.79 -8.90
CA LEU A 102 9.19 -22.97 -7.50
C LEU A 102 9.96 -21.77 -6.96
N ALA A 103 10.93 -21.24 -7.72
CA ALA A 103 11.67 -20.04 -7.36
C ALA A 103 10.79 -18.80 -7.28
N MET A 104 9.89 -18.58 -8.25
CA MET A 104 8.93 -17.47 -8.19
C MET A 104 8.00 -17.58 -6.99
N GLY A 105 7.44 -18.76 -6.72
CA GLY A 105 6.58 -18.99 -5.55
C GLY A 105 7.32 -18.72 -4.24
N PHE A 106 8.55 -19.21 -4.13
CA PHE A 106 9.40 -18.97 -2.96
C PHE A 106 9.73 -17.48 -2.79
N ALA A 107 10.10 -16.79 -3.86
CA ALA A 107 10.40 -15.35 -3.84
C ALA A 107 9.17 -14.50 -3.46
N ASN A 108 7.99 -14.87 -3.94
CA ASN A 108 6.72 -14.23 -3.57
C ASN A 108 6.46 -14.35 -2.06
N ILE A 109 6.49 -15.57 -1.52
CA ILE A 109 6.16 -15.84 -0.12
C ILE A 109 7.19 -15.22 0.84
N THR A 110 8.48 -15.42 0.54
CA THR A 110 9.56 -15.06 1.47
C THR A 110 10.05 -13.63 1.31
N GLY A 111 9.89 -13.03 0.12
CA GLY A 111 10.39 -11.71 -0.20
C GLY A 111 9.28 -10.70 -0.41
N TYR A 112 8.59 -10.80 -1.54
CA TYR A 112 7.65 -9.76 -1.98
C TYR A 112 6.46 -9.57 -1.03
N SER A 113 5.93 -10.65 -0.42
CA SER A 113 4.86 -10.55 0.59
C SER A 113 5.31 -9.77 1.83
N ILE A 114 6.53 -10.01 2.31
CA ILE A 114 7.08 -9.29 3.49
C ILE A 114 7.28 -7.82 3.15
N LEU A 115 7.91 -7.53 2.00
CA LEU A 115 8.16 -6.16 1.55
C LEU A 115 6.85 -5.37 1.36
N SER A 116 5.86 -5.99 0.72
CA SER A 116 4.54 -5.38 0.52
C SER A 116 3.82 -5.18 1.84
N GLY A 117 3.88 -6.13 2.78
CA GLY A 117 3.24 -6.00 4.09
C GLY A 117 3.84 -4.86 4.91
N LEU A 118 5.17 -4.76 4.94
CA LEU A 118 5.86 -3.65 5.59
C LEU A 118 5.49 -2.30 4.96
N ALA A 119 5.43 -2.23 3.63
CA ALA A 119 5.07 -0.99 2.93
C ALA A 119 3.62 -0.57 3.19
N MET A 120 2.66 -1.50 3.12
CA MET A 120 1.24 -1.24 3.41
C MET A 120 1.04 -0.75 4.85
N GLY A 121 1.78 -1.30 5.81
CA GLY A 121 1.71 -0.89 7.22
C GLY A 121 2.11 0.57 7.44
N MET A 122 2.86 1.17 6.52
CA MET A 122 3.30 2.55 6.66
C MET A 122 2.55 3.58 5.82
N GLU A 123 1.83 3.17 4.77
CA GLU A 123 0.96 4.08 4.01
C GLU A 123 0.10 4.98 4.91
N PRO A 124 -0.56 4.48 6.00
CA PRO A 124 -1.31 5.35 6.89
C PRO A 124 -0.44 6.37 7.63
N ILE A 125 0.80 6.03 8.01
CA ILE A 125 1.73 6.95 8.67
C ILE A 125 2.11 8.10 7.74
N CYS A 126 2.39 7.78 6.47
CA CYS A 126 2.67 8.78 5.44
C CYS A 126 1.44 9.64 5.14
N GLY A 127 0.25 9.05 5.05
CA GLY A 127 -1.02 9.76 4.84
C GLY A 127 -1.34 10.75 5.96
N GLN A 128 -1.16 10.33 7.22
CA GLN A 128 -1.33 11.21 8.38
C GLN A 128 -0.31 12.37 8.39
N ALA A 129 0.96 12.09 8.08
CA ALA A 129 2.00 13.11 8.03
C ALA A 129 1.76 14.14 6.90
N PHE A 130 1.28 13.68 5.74
CA PHE A 130 0.92 14.55 4.62
C PHE A 130 -0.33 15.39 4.91
N GLY A 131 -1.39 14.79 5.46
CA GLY A 131 -2.61 15.50 5.87
C GLY A 131 -2.37 16.59 6.92
N ALA A 132 -1.40 16.37 7.83
CA ALA A 132 -0.96 17.36 8.81
C ALA A 132 -0.06 18.47 8.20
N LYS A 133 0.16 18.49 6.88
CA LYS A 133 1.04 19.42 6.14
C LYS A 133 2.50 19.43 6.64
N ARG A 134 2.98 18.31 7.20
CA ARG A 134 4.34 18.19 7.75
C ARG A 134 5.31 17.54 6.74
N TYR A 135 5.59 18.24 5.64
CA TYR A 135 6.43 17.70 4.55
C TYR A 135 7.86 17.31 4.97
N LYS A 136 8.46 18.03 5.94
CA LYS A 136 9.78 17.65 6.50
C LYS A 136 9.75 16.29 7.19
N LEU A 137 8.66 15.99 7.89
CA LEU A 137 8.50 14.70 8.57
C LEU A 137 8.24 13.58 7.55
N LEU A 138 7.50 13.88 6.47
CA LEU A 138 7.22 12.93 5.40
C LEU A 138 8.49 12.40 4.73
N GLY A 139 9.45 13.29 4.40
CA GLY A 139 10.75 12.87 3.85
C GLY A 139 11.56 12.02 4.84
N LEU A 140 11.52 12.35 6.13
CA LEU A 140 12.20 11.57 7.17
C LEU A 140 11.60 10.17 7.33
N VAL A 141 10.26 10.07 7.30
CA VAL A 141 9.54 8.79 7.34
C VAL A 141 9.93 7.95 6.14
N LEU A 142 9.93 8.52 4.93
CA LEU A 142 10.37 7.84 3.71
C LEU A 142 11.79 7.29 3.83
N GLN A 143 12.73 8.07 4.35
CA GLN A 143 14.11 7.58 4.52
C GLN A 143 14.16 6.40 5.50
N ARG A 144 13.42 6.48 6.61
CA ARG A 144 13.34 5.38 7.60
C ARG A 144 12.73 4.13 6.99
N THR A 145 11.68 4.27 6.18
CA THR A 145 11.09 3.19 5.40
C THR A 145 12.11 2.49 4.54
N VAL A 146 12.81 3.26 3.71
CA VAL A 146 13.78 2.70 2.77
C VAL A 146 14.84 1.91 3.54
N LEU A 147 15.29 2.46 4.68
CA LEU A 147 16.23 1.78 5.56
C LEU A 147 15.66 0.48 6.14
N LEU A 148 14.39 0.48 6.58
CA LEU A 148 13.70 -0.70 7.10
C LEU A 148 13.52 -1.78 6.03
N LEU A 149 13.15 -1.42 4.80
CA LEU A 149 13.01 -2.36 3.69
C LEU A 149 14.37 -2.93 3.27
N LEU A 150 15.42 -2.13 3.28
CA LEU A 150 16.80 -2.61 3.05
C LEU A 150 17.27 -3.54 4.18
N LEU A 151 16.98 -3.21 5.44
CA LEU A 151 17.28 -4.09 6.57
C LEU A 151 16.52 -5.42 6.48
N ALA A 152 15.27 -5.39 6.00
CA ALA A 152 14.48 -6.60 5.76
C ALA A 152 14.99 -7.41 4.57
N SER A 153 15.56 -6.78 3.54
CA SER A 153 16.08 -7.49 2.37
C SER A 153 17.35 -8.30 2.67
N ILE A 154 18.18 -7.88 3.64
CA ILE A 154 19.40 -8.62 4.05
C ILE A 154 19.11 -10.08 4.46
N PRO A 155 18.22 -10.37 5.43
CA PRO A 155 17.91 -11.75 5.80
C PRO A 155 17.22 -12.52 4.66
N ILE A 156 16.41 -11.84 3.84
CA ILE A 156 15.77 -12.45 2.66
C ILE A 156 16.82 -12.88 1.64
N SER A 157 17.81 -12.03 1.33
CA SER A 157 18.92 -12.37 0.43
C SER A 157 19.74 -13.54 0.96
N PHE A 158 20.02 -13.58 2.27
CA PHE A 158 20.72 -14.72 2.88
C PHE A 158 19.92 -16.03 2.74
N LEU A 159 18.59 -15.96 2.92
CA LEU A 159 17.68 -17.08 2.71
C LEU A 159 17.73 -17.56 1.24
N TRP A 160 17.72 -16.64 0.28
CA TRP A 160 17.72 -16.94 -1.15
C TRP A 160 19.05 -17.57 -1.62
N ILE A 161 20.18 -17.13 -1.07
CA ILE A 161 21.50 -17.77 -1.33
C ILE A 161 21.51 -19.23 -0.84
N ASN A 162 20.77 -19.55 0.22
CA ASN A 162 20.66 -20.90 0.77
C ASN A 162 19.45 -21.69 0.23
N MET A 163 18.74 -21.17 -0.79
CA MET A 163 17.51 -21.78 -1.31
C MET A 163 17.71 -23.25 -1.72
N LYS A 164 18.80 -23.59 -2.40
CA LYS A 164 19.11 -24.97 -2.81
C LYS A 164 19.12 -25.93 -1.61
N LYS A 165 19.73 -25.53 -0.49
CA LYS A 165 19.79 -26.37 0.72
C LYS A 165 18.40 -26.54 1.34
N ILE A 166 17.59 -25.48 1.34
CA ILE A 166 16.22 -25.50 1.84
C ILE A 166 15.37 -26.47 1.00
N LEU A 167 15.48 -26.40 -0.33
CA LEU A 167 14.76 -27.30 -1.23
C LEU A 167 15.20 -28.77 -1.08
N LEU A 168 16.51 -29.01 -0.96
CA LEU A 168 17.04 -30.36 -0.70
C LEU A 168 16.56 -30.91 0.65
N PHE A 169 16.45 -30.05 1.66
CA PHE A 169 15.88 -30.42 2.96
C PHE A 169 14.41 -30.81 2.86
N CYS A 170 13.65 -30.13 2.00
CA CYS A 170 12.26 -30.48 1.66
C CYS A 170 12.13 -31.75 0.78
N ARG A 171 13.23 -32.50 0.56
CA ARG A 171 13.30 -33.66 -0.35
C ARG A 171 12.95 -33.34 -1.81
N GLN A 172 13.19 -32.10 -2.25
CA GLN A 172 13.09 -31.76 -3.67
C GLN A 172 14.23 -32.41 -4.47
N ASP A 173 13.94 -32.75 -5.72
CA ASP A 173 14.95 -33.26 -6.65
C ASP A 173 16.13 -32.28 -6.82
N ARG A 174 17.35 -32.81 -7.01
CA ARG A 174 18.58 -32.01 -7.10
C ARG A 174 18.59 -31.11 -8.33
N ASP A 175 18.07 -31.58 -9.45
CA ASP A 175 18.10 -30.87 -10.73
C ASP A 175 17.10 -29.70 -10.68
N ILE A 176 15.89 -29.94 -10.16
CA ILE A 176 14.89 -28.87 -9.93
C ILE A 176 15.42 -27.83 -8.93
N SER A 177 16.09 -28.28 -7.86
CA SER A 177 16.67 -27.39 -6.86
C SER A 177 17.80 -26.51 -7.42
N GLN A 178 18.53 -27.02 -8.41
CA GLN A 178 19.58 -26.26 -9.08
C GLN A 178 19.01 -25.21 -10.02
N GLU A 179 18.01 -25.56 -10.83
CA GLU A 179 17.31 -24.61 -11.70
C GLU A 179 16.64 -23.49 -10.89
N ALA A 180 15.97 -23.86 -9.78
CA ALA A 180 15.36 -22.90 -8.88
C ALA A 180 16.39 -21.94 -8.24
N GLN A 181 17.57 -22.45 -7.88
CA GLN A 181 18.66 -21.61 -7.34
C GLN A 181 19.18 -20.62 -8.39
N SER A 182 19.39 -21.06 -9.63
CA SER A 182 19.83 -20.17 -10.72
C SER A 182 18.82 -19.05 -10.93
N TYR A 183 17.52 -19.38 -10.93
CA TYR A 183 16.46 -18.40 -11.09
C TYR A 183 16.42 -17.39 -9.94
N ILE A 184 16.51 -17.84 -8.68
CA ILE A 184 16.42 -16.91 -7.54
C ILE A 184 17.62 -15.97 -7.43
N LEU A 185 18.81 -16.41 -7.87
CA LEU A 185 19.99 -15.55 -7.93
C LEU A 185 19.83 -14.44 -8.97
N LEU A 186 19.14 -14.72 -10.09
CA LEU A 186 18.77 -13.71 -11.07
C LEU A 186 17.72 -12.73 -10.53
N THR A 187 16.88 -13.15 -9.59
CA THR A 187 15.87 -12.31 -8.92
C THR A 187 16.45 -11.43 -7.81
N LEU A 188 17.63 -11.73 -7.25
CA LEU A 188 18.26 -10.91 -6.20
C LEU A 188 18.37 -9.40 -6.53
N PRO A 189 18.87 -8.97 -7.71
CA PRO A 189 18.90 -7.55 -8.04
C PRO A 189 17.50 -6.94 -8.12
N ASP A 190 16.49 -7.69 -8.56
CA ASP A 190 15.10 -7.24 -8.55
C ASP A 190 14.59 -6.99 -7.13
N LEU A 191 14.91 -7.86 -6.17
CA LEU A 191 14.55 -7.65 -4.76
C LEU A 191 15.09 -6.31 -4.22
N ILE A 192 16.37 -6.01 -4.49
CA ILE A 192 16.98 -4.74 -4.06
C ILE A 192 16.32 -3.56 -4.78
N ALA A 193 16.10 -3.66 -6.09
CA ALA A 193 15.40 -2.63 -6.85
C ALA A 193 14.00 -2.36 -6.31
N GLN A 194 13.22 -3.39 -5.99
CA GLN A 194 11.88 -3.27 -5.42
C GLN A 194 11.91 -2.64 -4.03
N SER A 195 12.90 -2.97 -3.19
CA SER A 195 13.06 -2.37 -1.86
C SER A 195 13.23 -0.85 -1.90
N LEU A 196 13.82 -0.31 -2.98
CA LEU A 196 13.99 1.12 -3.20
C LEU A 196 12.80 1.75 -3.95
N LEU A 197 12.31 1.09 -5.00
CA LEU A 197 11.23 1.59 -5.85
C LEU A 197 9.89 1.66 -5.12
N HIS A 198 9.61 0.71 -4.23
CA HIS A 198 8.32 0.61 -3.56
C HIS A 198 8.02 1.82 -2.64
N PRO A 199 8.93 2.25 -1.74
CA PRO A 199 8.76 3.46 -0.95
C PRO A 199 8.66 4.73 -1.79
N ILE A 200 9.47 4.83 -2.86
CA ILE A 200 9.46 5.98 -3.77
C ILE A 200 8.09 6.11 -4.46
N ARG A 201 7.51 5.00 -4.92
CA ARG A 201 6.17 5.00 -5.52
C ARG A 201 5.10 5.46 -4.53
N ILE A 202 5.14 5.02 -3.28
CA ILE A 202 4.21 5.46 -2.23
C ILE A 202 4.36 6.96 -1.98
N TYR A 203 5.59 7.46 -1.90
CA TYR A 203 5.87 8.88 -1.71
C TYR A 203 5.32 9.75 -2.85
N LEU A 204 5.50 9.32 -4.11
CA LEU A 204 4.95 10.02 -5.26
C LEU A 204 3.43 9.98 -5.27
N ARG A 205 2.83 8.81 -4.99
CA ARG A 205 1.37 8.65 -4.89
C ARG A 205 0.77 9.56 -3.83
N ALA A 206 1.40 9.65 -2.66
CA ALA A 206 0.95 10.49 -1.55
C ALA A 206 1.01 12.01 -1.85
N GLN A 207 1.86 12.45 -2.79
CA GLN A 207 1.90 13.85 -3.23
C GLN A 207 0.93 14.16 -4.37
N SER A 208 0.57 13.15 -5.16
CA SER A 208 -0.36 13.29 -6.29
C SER A 208 -1.83 13.14 -5.91
N VAL A 209 -2.12 12.81 -4.64
CA VAL A 209 -3.46 12.65 -4.06
C VAL A 209 -3.86 13.90 -3.27
#